data_AF-A0A7V1Q1Q8-F1
#
_entry.id   AF-A0A7V1Q1Q8-F1
#
_cell.length_a   1.000
_cell.length_b   1.000
_cell.length_c   1.000
_cell.angle_alpha   90.00
_cell.angle_beta   90.00
_cell.angle_gamma   90.00
#
_symmetry.space_group_name_H-M   'P 1'
#
loop_
_entity.id
_entity.type
_entity.pdbx_description
1 polymer ?
#
loop_
_entity_poly.entity_id
_entity_poly.type
_entity_poly.pdbx_seq_one_letter_code
_entity_poly.pdbx_strand_id
1 'polypeptide(L)'
;MSFDITKLTRSGLARFKPAAGGAGEDWWLIVLGAVIGSFTGLCAIGFARALHLVEHGILAREESGTSWLLIAAPVVGMTLSGILIRLFAPEAKGHGVPQVMKALIKNKGVIKWPVGATKVVA
;
A
#
# COMPACT_ATOMS: atom_id res chain seq x y z
N MET A 1 -11.13 -27.14 21.62
CA MET A 1 -12.08 -26.12 21.09
C MET A 1 -12.60 -26.62 19.75
N SER A 2 -13.78 -27.25 19.74
CA SER A 2 -14.37 -27.82 18.52
C SER A 2 -15.07 -26.69 17.76
N PHE A 3 -14.58 -26.38 16.56
CA PHE A 3 -15.22 -25.43 15.65
C PHE A 3 -16.47 -26.11 15.07
N ASP A 4 -17.63 -25.76 15.61
CA ASP A 4 -18.92 -26.34 15.23
C ASP A 4 -19.43 -25.69 13.93
N ILE A 5 -19.20 -26.39 12.81
CA ILE A 5 -19.52 -25.99 11.44
C ILE A 5 -21.05 -25.93 11.24
N THR A 6 -21.82 -26.57 12.12
CA THR A 6 -23.28 -26.72 12.02
C THR A 6 -24.07 -25.49 12.48
N LYS A 7 -23.41 -24.48 13.10
CA LYS A 7 -24.01 -23.19 13.47
C LYS A 7 -23.91 -22.09 12.41
N LEU A 8 -23.51 -22.42 11.18
CA LEU A 8 -23.74 -21.55 10.01
C LEU A 8 -25.24 -21.55 9.65
N THR A 9 -26.04 -20.92 10.51
CA THR A 9 -27.46 -20.66 10.30
C THR A 9 -27.66 -19.96 8.97
N ARG A 10 -28.66 -20.36 8.17
CA ARG A 10 -28.99 -19.75 6.86
C ARG A 10 -29.10 -18.21 6.91
N SER A 11 -29.45 -17.62 8.05
CA SER A 11 -29.47 -16.17 8.29
C SER A 11 -28.09 -15.50 8.30
N GLY A 12 -27.02 -16.20 8.71
CA GLY A 12 -25.65 -15.71 8.64
C GLY A 12 -25.12 -15.65 7.21
N LEU A 13 -25.53 -16.61 6.37
CA LEU A 13 -25.20 -16.66 4.95
C LEU A 13 -25.99 -15.62 4.13
N ALA A 14 -27.21 -15.28 4.57
CA ALA A 14 -28.00 -14.20 3.98
C ALA A 14 -27.35 -12.80 4.15
N ARG A 15 -26.48 -12.62 5.15
CA ARG A 15 -25.68 -11.39 5.32
C ARG A 15 -24.58 -11.24 4.26
N PHE A 16 -24.18 -12.35 3.65
CA PHE A 16 -23.28 -12.41 2.50
C PHE A 16 -24.02 -12.42 1.16
N LYS A 17 -25.35 -12.27 1.14
CA LYS A 17 -26.06 -11.99 -0.11
C LYS A 17 -25.49 -10.65 -0.61
N PRO A 18 -24.69 -10.63 -1.70
CA PRO A 18 -24.25 -9.37 -2.28
C PRO A 18 -25.52 -8.59 -2.55
N ALA A 19 -25.57 -7.34 -2.11
CA ALA A 19 -26.71 -6.48 -2.37
C ALA A 19 -27.03 -6.60 -3.86
N ALA A 20 -28.17 -7.22 -4.17
CA ALA A 20 -28.62 -7.45 -5.54
C ALA A 20 -29.09 -6.13 -6.19
N GLY A 21 -28.39 -5.03 -5.93
CA GLY A 21 -28.62 -3.69 -6.48
C GLY A 21 -27.70 -3.35 -7.65
N GLY A 22 -26.73 -4.22 -7.99
CA GLY A 22 -25.68 -3.93 -8.96
C GLY A 22 -26.06 -4.03 -10.45
N ALA A 23 -27.33 -4.18 -10.81
CA ALA A 23 -27.75 -4.30 -12.22
C ALA A 23 -28.37 -3.01 -12.80
N GLY A 24 -28.67 -1.99 -11.99
CA GLY A 24 -29.36 -0.78 -12.46
C GLY A 24 -28.62 0.53 -12.20
N GLU A 25 -28.16 0.78 -10.96
CA GLU A 25 -27.77 2.14 -10.54
C GLU A 25 -26.29 2.28 -10.13
N ASP A 26 -25.68 1.22 -9.61
CA ASP A 26 -24.33 1.28 -8.99
C ASP A 26 -23.21 0.59 -9.79
N TRP A 27 -23.48 0.12 -11.02
CA TRP A 27 -22.48 -0.56 -11.86
C TRP A 27 -21.23 0.31 -12.11
N TRP A 28 -21.40 1.64 -12.11
CA TRP A 28 -20.31 2.60 -12.28
C TRP A 28 -19.29 2.52 -11.12
N LEU A 29 -19.72 2.15 -9.90
CA LEU A 29 -18.82 1.95 -8.77
C LEU A 29 -17.92 0.73 -8.97
N ILE A 30 -18.44 -0.31 -9.64
CA ILE A 30 -17.66 -1.50 -9.99
C ILE A 30 -16.59 -1.13 -11.01
N VAL A 31 -16.97 -0.37 -12.04
CA VAL A 31 -16.02 0.13 -13.05
C VAL A 31 -14.98 1.05 -12.42
N LEU A 32 -15.39 1.98 -11.57
CA LEU A 32 -14.49 2.88 -10.85
C LEU A 32 -13.51 2.09 -9.97
N GLY A 33 -14.02 1.12 -9.21
CA GLY A 33 -13.20 0.24 -8.37
C GLY A 33 -12.20 -0.58 -9.19
N ALA A 34 -12.63 -1.12 -10.32
CA ALA A 34 -11.76 -1.83 -11.25
C ALA A 34 -10.66 -0.92 -11.80
N VAL A 35 -11.00 0.30 -12.25
CA VAL A 35 -10.03 1.28 -12.76
C VAL A 35 -9.02 1.67 -11.70
N ILE A 36 -9.48 2.02 -10.48
CA ILE A 36 -8.60 2.40 -9.37
C ILE A 36 -7.70 1.22 -8.98
N GLY A 37 -8.24 0.00 -8.91
CA GLY A 37 -7.50 -1.21 -8.58
C GLY A 37 -6.43 -1.52 -9.62
N SER A 38 -6.77 -1.50 -10.92
CA SER A 38 -5.82 -1.70 -12.01
C SER A 38 -4.71 -0.66 -12.00
N PHE A 39 -5.06 0.63 -11.84
CA PHE A 39 -4.08 1.70 -11.77
C PHE A 39 -3.14 1.54 -10.56
N THR A 40 -3.69 1.23 -9.38
CA THR A 40 -2.90 1.01 -8.15
C THR A 40 -1.96 -0.20 -8.31
N GLY A 41 -2.44 -1.28 -8.93
CA GLY A 41 -1.62 -2.46 -9.23
C GLY A 41 -0.45 -2.14 -10.16
N LEU A 42 -0.68 -1.37 -11.23
CA LEU A 42 0.38 -0.93 -12.13
C LEU A 42 1.41 -0.05 -11.41
N CYS A 43 0.96 0.88 -10.57
CA CYS A 43 1.85 1.71 -9.76
C CYS A 43 2.69 0.87 -8.78
N ALA A 44 2.11 -0.16 -8.15
CA ALA A 44 2.84 -1.06 -7.25
C ALA A 44 3.94 -1.84 -7.99
N ILE A 45 3.67 -2.29 -9.22
CA ILE A 45 4.68 -2.93 -10.07
C ILE A 45 5.78 -1.94 -10.44
N GLY A 46 5.43 -0.70 -10.79
CA GLY A 46 6.41 0.35 -11.08
C GLY A 46 7.33 0.64 -9.89
N PHE A 47 6.75 0.74 -8.69
CA PHE A 47 7.51 0.91 -7.45
C PHE A 47 8.46 -0.27 -7.20
N ALA A 48 7.98 -1.51 -7.34
CA ALA A 48 8.82 -2.70 -7.18
C ALA A 48 9.98 -2.73 -8.19
N ARG A 49 9.73 -2.35 -9.45
CA ARG A 49 10.78 -2.23 -10.46
C ARG A 49 11.81 -1.16 -10.12
N ALA A 50 11.38 -0.01 -9.59
CA ALA A 50 12.31 1.04 -9.17
C ALA A 50 13.25 0.54 -8.06
N LEU A 51 12.72 -0.19 -7.07
CA LEU A 51 13.54 -0.79 -6.01
C LEU A 51 14.55 -1.79 -6.57
N HIS A 52 14.12 -2.70 -7.45
CA HIS A 52 15.03 -3.66 -8.07
C HIS A 52 16.09 -3.01 -8.96
N LEU A 53 15.78 -1.90 -9.64
CA LEU A 53 16.77 -1.15 -10.42
C LEU A 53 17.88 -0.58 -9.52
N VAL A 54 17.51 -0.01 -8.38
CA VAL A 54 18.48 0.50 -7.40
C VAL A 54 19.31 -0.65 -6.83
N GLU A 55 18.67 -1.75 -6.44
CA GLU A 55 19.32 -2.96 -5.93
C GLU A 55 20.35 -3.52 -6.92
N HIS A 56 19.94 -3.82 -8.16
CA HIS A 56 20.84 -4.36 -9.18
C HIS A 56 21.94 -3.36 -9.53
N GLY A 57 21.65 -2.06 -9.52
CA GLY A 57 22.65 -1.01 -9.74
C GLY A 57 23.72 -0.95 -8.65
N ILE A 58 23.35 -1.22 -7.39
CA ILE A 58 24.29 -1.30 -6.25
C ILE A 58 25.09 -2.60 -6.34
N LEU A 59 24.44 -3.74 -6.56
CA LEU A 59 25.11 -5.05 -6.65
C LEU A 59 26.10 -5.10 -7.82
N ALA A 60 25.73 -4.60 -9.00
CA ALA A 60 26.62 -4.57 -10.16
C ALA A 60 27.89 -3.71 -9.93
N ARG A 61 27.81 -2.70 -9.05
CA ARG A 61 28.97 -1.88 -8.65
C ARG A 61 29.79 -2.54 -7.54
N GLU A 62 29.19 -3.42 -6.73
CA GLU A 62 29.91 -4.17 -5.70
C GLU A 62 30.87 -5.19 -6.32
N GLU A 63 30.42 -5.95 -7.32
CA GLU A 63 31.22 -6.93 -8.09
C GLU A 63 32.49 -6.32 -8.71
N SER A 64 32.53 -4.99 -8.88
CA SER A 64 33.72 -4.24 -9.34
C SER A 64 34.77 -3.96 -8.24
N GLY A 65 34.59 -4.50 -7.02
CA GLY A 65 35.55 -4.48 -5.91
C GLY A 65 35.22 -3.52 -4.77
N THR A 66 33.97 -3.08 -4.63
CA THR A 66 33.58 -2.04 -3.66
C THR A 66 32.66 -2.59 -2.55
N SER A 67 33.20 -3.39 -1.64
CA SER A 67 32.39 -4.08 -0.60
C SER A 67 31.71 -3.17 0.44
N TRP A 68 32.14 -1.91 0.59
CA TRP A 68 31.50 -0.99 1.53
C TRP A 68 30.14 -0.46 1.04
N LEU A 69 29.85 -0.56 -0.27
CA LEU A 69 28.64 -0.02 -0.89
C LEU A 69 27.36 -0.69 -0.35
N LEU A 70 27.45 -1.99 -0.01
CA LEU A 70 26.33 -2.76 0.56
C LEU A 70 25.86 -2.22 1.90
N ILE A 71 26.75 -1.57 2.65
CA ILE A 71 26.43 -0.97 3.95
C ILE A 71 26.09 0.51 3.77
N ALA A 72 26.89 1.24 2.99
CA ALA A 72 26.70 2.67 2.83
C ALA A 72 25.40 3.03 2.10
N ALA A 73 25.03 2.28 1.06
CA ALA A 73 23.81 2.56 0.30
C ALA A 73 22.54 2.48 1.17
N PRO A 74 22.27 1.40 1.94
CA PRO A 74 21.10 1.37 2.82
C PRO A 74 21.19 2.38 3.95
N VAL A 75 22.38 2.69 4.49
CA VAL A 75 22.53 3.73 5.53
C VAL A 75 22.16 5.11 4.99
N VAL A 76 22.66 5.47 3.81
CA VAL A 76 22.31 6.74 3.14
C VAL A 76 20.83 6.76 2.77
N GLY A 77 20.31 5.68 2.20
CA GLY A 77 18.88 5.53 1.87
C GLY A 77 17.99 5.74 3.09
N MET A 78 18.24 5.00 4.18
CA MET A 78 17.49 5.16 5.44
C MET A 78 17.59 6.57 6.01
N THR A 79 18.76 7.20 5.96
CA THR A 79 18.96 8.56 6.46
C THR A 79 18.15 9.57 5.66
N LEU A 80 18.19 9.49 4.33
CA LEU A 80 17.42 10.36 3.45
C LEU A 80 15.91 10.15 3.62
N SER A 81 15.45 8.90 3.60
CA SER A 81 14.03 8.57 3.83
C SER A 81 13.56 9.07 5.19
N GLY A 82 14.36 8.92 6.25
CA GLY A 82 14.04 9.41 7.59
C GLY A 82 13.91 10.94 7.67
N ILE A 83 14.81 11.67 7.02
CA ILE A 83 14.74 13.14 6.91
C ILE A 83 13.50 13.56 6.13
N LEU A 84 13.22 12.93 4.99
CA LEU A 84 12.08 13.27 4.14
C LEU A 84 10.75 13.07 4.87
N ILE A 85 10.59 11.94 5.55
CA ILE A 85 9.39 11.64 6.36
C ILE A 85 9.23 12.68 7.48
N ARG A 86 10.32 13.07 8.15
CA ARG A 86 10.25 14.05 9.25
C ARG A 86 9.86 15.45 8.76
N LEU A 87 10.33 15.86 7.59
CA LEU A 87 10.08 17.19 7.03
C LEU A 87 8.70 17.32 6.38
N PHE A 88 8.29 16.34 5.56
CA PHE A 88 7.10 16.48 4.72
C PHE A 88 5.84 15.85 5.32
N ALA A 89 5.94 14.66 5.91
CA ALA A 89 4.77 13.95 6.43
C ALA A 89 5.15 13.00 7.58
N PRO A 90 5.22 13.50 8.83
CA PRO A 90 5.48 12.65 10.00
C PRO A 90 4.44 11.53 10.18
N GLU A 91 3.23 11.76 9.68
CA GLU A 91 2.11 10.81 9.66
C GLU A 91 2.34 9.63 8.69
N ALA A 92 3.29 9.73 7.75
CA ALA A 92 3.63 8.67 6.79
C ALA A 92 4.44 7.51 7.41
N LYS A 93 4.86 7.63 8.67
CA LYS A 93 5.60 6.57 9.38
C LYS A 93 4.78 5.28 9.52
N GLY A 94 5.48 4.15 9.47
CA GLY A 94 4.91 2.82 9.68
C GLY A 94 4.13 2.27 8.48
N HIS A 95 3.30 1.26 8.69
CA HIS A 95 2.67 0.49 7.60
C HIS A 95 1.66 1.28 6.76
N GLY A 96 1.05 2.35 7.27
CA GLY A 96 0.02 3.12 6.55
C GLY A 96 -1.41 2.59 6.73
N VAL A 97 -1.58 1.32 7.12
CA VAL A 97 -2.91 0.72 7.38
C VAL A 97 -3.70 1.49 8.46
N PRO A 98 -3.12 1.86 9.63
CA PRO A 98 -3.85 2.65 10.62
C PRO A 98 -4.32 4.01 10.10
N GLN A 99 -3.58 4.62 9.17
CA GLN A 99 -3.91 5.90 8.57
C GLN A 99 -5.11 5.78 7.62
N VAL A 100 -5.15 4.73 6.80
CA VAL A 100 -6.31 4.42 5.95
C VAL A 100 -7.55 4.14 6.81
N MET A 101 -7.40 3.30 7.84
CA MET A 101 -8.48 3.00 8.78
C MET A 101 -8.98 4.27 9.50
N LYS A 102 -8.07 5.13 9.97
CA LYS A 102 -8.41 6.42 10.58
C LYS A 102 -9.15 7.33 9.59
N ALA A 103 -8.72 7.38 8.33
CA ALA A 103 -9.36 8.20 7.32
C ALA A 103 -10.79 7.73 7.01
N LEU A 104 -10.97 6.41 6.86
CA LEU A 104 -12.30 5.81 6.66
C LEU A 104 -13.24 6.09 7.84
N ILE A 105 -12.78 5.90 9.07
CA ILE A 105 -13.62 6.02 10.27
C ILE A 105 -13.89 7.49 10.65
N LYS A 106 -12.86 8.35 10.58
CA LYS A 106 -12.91 9.71 11.17
C LYS A 106 -12.89 10.85 10.14
N ASN A 107 -12.35 10.64 8.94
CA ASN A 107 -12.11 11.72 7.96
C ASN A 107 -12.89 11.53 6.66
N LYS A 108 -14.03 10.82 6.69
CA LYS A 108 -14.88 10.57 5.52
C LYS A 108 -14.12 9.96 4.32
N GLY A 109 -13.09 9.15 4.60
CA GLY A 109 -12.26 8.51 3.58
C GLY A 109 -11.16 9.37 2.97
N VAL A 110 -10.95 10.61 3.43
CA VAL A 110 -9.93 11.52 2.86
C VAL A 110 -8.59 11.37 3.58
N ILE A 111 -7.53 11.10 2.80
CA ILE A 111 -6.14 11.06 3.26
C ILE A 111 -5.42 12.30 2.72
N LYS A 112 -4.57 12.91 3.55
CA LYS A 112 -3.75 14.06 3.13
C LYS A 112 -2.79 13.64 2.01
N TRP A 113 -2.84 14.32 0.87
CA TRP A 113 -2.01 14.01 -0.30
C TRP A 113 -0.49 13.94 -0.02
N PRO A 114 0.11 14.82 0.82
CA PRO A 114 1.54 14.75 1.15
C PRO A 114 1.96 13.43 1.79
N VAL A 115 1.06 12.76 2.51
CA VAL A 115 1.35 11.46 3.16
C VAL A 115 1.59 10.39 2.10
N GLY A 116 0.75 10.35 1.05
CA GLY A 116 0.90 9.42 -0.05
C GLY A 116 2.15 9.71 -0.89
N ALA A 117 2.39 10.97 -1.24
CA ALA A 117 3.57 11.35 -2.01
C ALA A 117 4.88 11.02 -1.27
N THR A 118 4.97 11.38 0.01
CA THR A 118 6.17 11.10 0.82
C THR A 118 6.43 9.60 0.92
N LYS A 119 5.37 8.77 1.01
CA LYS A 119 5.48 7.30 1.07
C LYS A 119 6.02 6.63 -0.19
N VAL A 120 5.85 7.27 -1.35
CA VAL A 120 6.37 6.72 -2.62
C VAL A 120 7.84 7.10 -2.80
N VAL A 121 8.24 8.26 -2.26
CA VAL A 121 9.59 8.80 -2.43
C VAL A 121 10.56 8.32 -1.35
N ALA A 122 10.10 8.16 -0.11
CA ALA A 122 10.90 7.77 1.05
C ALA A 122 10.72 6.28 1.39
#